data_AF-A0A4P6FLE8-F1
#
_entry.id   AF-A0A4P6FLE8-F1
#
_cell.length_a   1.000
_cell.length_b   1.000
_cell.length_c   1.000
_cell.angle_alpha   90.00
_cell.angle_beta   90.00
_cell.angle_gamma   90.00
#
_symmetry.space_group_name_H-M   'P 1'
#
loop_
_entity.id
_entity.type
_entity.pdbx_description
1 polymer ?
#
loop_
_entity_poly.entity_id
_entity_poly.type
_entity_poly.pdbx_seq_one_letter_code
_entity_poly.pdbx_strand_id
1 'polypeptide(L)'
;MPIKIVSEDRRVEALSRAAVEMLSAYDNFFRREIPISAAELRACGLSDNACLRAALARAAAGNQPVLILAQSAGGNDVVWTCVGGGTTAHNPAAQRLTIDFSAAIFGRPELRSALQTKMLACIFAAADEESAP
;
A
#
# COMPACT_ATOMS: atom_id res chain seq x y z
N MET A 1 10.00 2.99 -6.54
CA MET A 1 9.02 3.53 -5.58
C MET A 1 9.18 2.84 -4.23
N PRO A 2 9.45 3.59 -3.14
CA PRO A 2 9.50 3.03 -1.79
C PRO A 2 8.08 2.80 -1.26
N ILE A 3 7.85 1.69 -0.55
CA ILE A 3 6.55 1.30 0.00
C ILE A 3 6.66 1.14 1.53
N LYS A 4 5.74 1.76 2.28
CA LYS A 4 5.57 1.55 3.72
C LYS A 4 4.22 0.89 3.95
N ILE A 5 4.16 -0.06 4.87
CA ILE A 5 2.93 -0.77 5.21
C ILE A 5 2.65 -0.49 6.68
N VAL A 6 1.41 -0.15 6.99
CA VAL A 6 0.95 0.07 8.37
C VAL A 6 -0.36 -0.68 8.59
N SER A 7 -0.43 -1.39 9.71
CA SER A 7 -1.66 -1.99 10.23
C SER A 7 -1.73 -1.81 11.75
N GLU A 8 -2.93 -1.93 12.30
CA GLU A 8 -3.12 -2.13 13.74
C GLU A 8 -2.91 -3.60 14.14
N ASP A 9 -3.08 -4.53 13.20
CA ASP A 9 -2.85 -5.96 13.40
C ASP A 9 -1.46 -6.36 12.85
N ARG A 10 -0.58 -6.80 13.75
CA ARG A 10 0.79 -7.23 13.40
C ARG A 10 0.82 -8.39 12.41
N ARG A 11 -0.15 -9.30 12.45
CA ARG A 11 -0.26 -10.41 11.50
C ARG A 11 -0.62 -9.88 10.11
N VAL A 12 -1.58 -8.97 10.03
CA VAL A 12 -1.98 -8.33 8.76
C VAL A 12 -0.82 -7.51 8.18
N GLU A 13 -0.08 -6.78 9.02
CA GLU A 13 1.12 -6.06 8.60
C GLU A 13 2.17 -7.01 8.01
N ALA A 14 2.47 -8.12 8.70
CA ALA A 14 3.46 -9.10 8.26
C ALA A 14 3.05 -9.80 6.95
N LEU A 15 1.78 -10.21 6.82
CA LEU A 15 1.26 -10.81 5.59
C LEU A 15 1.33 -9.83 4.42
N SER A 16 0.95 -8.58 4.67
CA SER A 16 0.99 -7.54 3.63
C SER A 16 2.41 -7.24 3.20
N ARG A 17 3.36 -7.25 4.14
CA ARG A 17 4.80 -7.11 3.86
C ARG A 17 5.33 -8.25 3.01
N ALA A 18 5.01 -9.49 3.37
CA ALA A 18 5.39 -10.66 2.58
C ALA A 18 4.81 -10.61 1.15
N ALA A 19 3.57 -10.15 0.99
CA ALA A 19 2.96 -9.98 -0.32
C ALA A 19 3.66 -8.91 -1.17
N VAL A 20 3.98 -7.75 -0.60
CA VAL A 20 4.76 -6.71 -1.30
C VAL A 20 6.17 -7.20 -1.64
N GLU A 21 6.82 -7.95 -0.75
CA GLU A 21 8.13 -8.57 -1.02
C GLU A 21 8.05 -9.55 -2.20
N MET A 22 7.00 -10.37 -2.26
CA MET A 22 6.76 -11.25 -3.41
C MET A 22 6.57 -10.45 -4.71
N LEU A 23 5.83 -9.34 -4.69
CA LEU A 23 5.64 -8.48 -5.86
C LEU A 23 6.94 -7.78 -6.29
N SER A 24 7.84 -7.46 -5.36
CA SER A 24 9.15 -6.87 -5.66
C SER A 24 10.11 -7.80 -6.41
N ALA A 25 9.80 -9.10 -6.50
CA ALA A 25 10.53 -10.02 -7.37
C ALA A 25 10.17 -9.83 -8.85
N TYR A 26 8.99 -9.25 -9.15
CA TYR A 26 8.48 -9.06 -10.51
C TYR A 26 8.67 -7.64 -11.04
N ASP A 27 8.90 -6.67 -10.16
CA ASP A 27 9.03 -5.27 -10.51
C ASP A 27 10.01 -4.56 -9.55
N ASN A 28 10.65 -3.47 -9.99
CA ASN A 28 11.67 -2.74 -9.23
C ASN A 28 11.07 -1.90 -8.08
N PHE A 29 10.21 -2.49 -7.24
CA PHE A 29 9.83 -1.89 -5.97
C PHE A 29 11.04 -1.90 -5.02
N PHE A 30 11.78 -0.80 -5.03
CA PHE A 30 12.98 -0.65 -4.21
C PHE A 30 12.67 -0.81 -2.71
N ARG A 31 13.50 -1.61 -2.04
CA ARG A 31 13.62 -1.75 -0.57
C ARG A 31 14.08 -0.46 0.13
N ARG A 32 13.87 0.72 -0.46
CA ARG A 32 14.22 1.98 0.19
C ARG A 32 13.17 2.28 1.24
N GLU A 33 13.64 2.45 2.47
CA GLU A 33 12.76 2.81 3.56
C GLU A 33 12.27 4.25 3.37
N ILE A 34 10.95 4.46 3.50
CA ILE A 34 10.39 5.80 3.63
C ILE A 34 10.81 6.31 5.02
N PRO A 35 11.48 7.48 5.14
CA PRO A 35 11.97 8.02 6.41
C PRO A 35 10.83 8.60 7.27
N ILE A 36 9.75 7.84 7.40
CA ILE A 36 8.60 8.10 8.26
C ILE A 36 8.43 6.92 9.20
N SER A 37 8.27 7.23 10.48
CA SER A 37 7.99 6.23 11.49
C SER A 37 6.52 5.77 11.42
N ALA A 38 6.26 4.51 11.77
CA ALA A 38 4.88 4.04 11.92
C ALA A 38 4.13 4.80 13.03
N ALA A 39 4.83 5.37 14.01
CA ALA A 39 4.21 6.19 15.06
C ALA A 39 3.66 7.50 14.50
N GLU A 40 4.40 8.17 13.61
CA GLU A 40 3.94 9.39 12.94
C GLU A 40 2.71 9.14 12.05
N LEU A 41 2.70 8.02 11.32
CA LEU A 41 1.54 7.63 10.51
C LEU A 41 0.33 7.27 11.36
N ARG A 42 0.53 6.61 12.50
CA ARG A 42 -0.56 6.32 13.44
C ARG A 42 -1.09 7.59 14.12
N ALA A 43 -0.26 8.62 14.31
CA ALA A 43 -0.70 9.89 14.87
C ALA A 43 -1.70 10.63 13.96
N CYS A 44 -1.64 10.42 12.64
CA CYS A 44 -2.67 10.90 11.71
C CYS A 44 -4.02 10.17 11.88
N GLY A 45 -4.04 8.99 12.50
CA GLY A 45 -5.17 8.07 12.39
C GLY A 45 -5.20 7.43 10.99
N LEU A 46 -5.36 6.09 10.93
CA LEU A 46 -5.28 5.34 9.67
C LEU A 46 -6.46 5.59 8.71
N SER A 47 -7.40 6.47 9.08
CA SER A 47 -8.51 6.90 8.23
C SER A 47 -8.35 8.31 7.66
N ASP A 48 -7.40 9.11 8.16
CA ASP A 48 -7.19 10.47 7.70
C ASP A 48 -6.21 10.51 6.52
N ASN A 49 -6.74 10.27 5.33
CA ASN A 49 -5.94 10.27 4.11
C ASN A 49 -5.27 11.63 3.83
N ALA A 50 -5.82 12.75 4.30
CA ALA A 50 -5.20 14.07 4.09
C ALA A 50 -3.94 14.24 4.95
N CYS A 51 -4.01 13.88 6.23
CA CYS A 51 -2.84 13.87 7.11
C CYS A 51 -1.77 12.88 6.63
N LEU A 52 -2.17 11.68 6.21
CA LEU A 52 -1.24 10.66 5.72
C LEU A 52 -0.51 11.10 4.45
N ARG A 53 -1.22 11.70 3.49
CA ARG A 53 -0.61 12.29 2.28
C ARG A 53 0.37 13.40 2.63
N ALA A 54 0.00 14.32 3.53
CA ALA A 54 0.87 15.40 3.97
C ALA A 54 2.13 14.88 4.69
N ALA A 55 2.01 13.81 5.48
CA ALA A 55 3.17 13.14 6.05
C ALA A 55 4.07 12.56 4.95
N LEU A 56 3.51 11.77 4.03
CA LEU A 56 4.26 11.13 2.93
C LEU A 56 4.95 12.15 2.02
N ALA A 57 4.28 13.24 1.66
CA ALA A 57 4.82 14.32 0.83
C ALA A 57 6.08 14.94 1.47
N ARG A 58 6.11 15.11 2.80
CA ARG A 58 7.29 15.64 3.51
C ARG A 58 8.47 14.68 3.47
N ALA A 59 8.22 13.37 3.40
CA ALA A 59 9.27 12.35 3.29
C ALA A 59 9.66 12.00 1.85
N ALA A 60 8.89 12.49 0.88
CA ALA A 60 9.14 12.35 -0.55
C ALA A 60 10.29 13.27 -0.99
N ALA A 61 11.53 12.92 -0.66
CA ALA A 61 12.73 13.62 -1.16
C ALA A 61 12.97 13.33 -2.66
N GLY A 62 12.04 13.73 -3.53
CA GLY A 62 12.08 13.49 -4.98
C GLY A 62 11.71 12.06 -5.41
N ASN A 63 11.13 11.26 -4.52
CA ASN A 63 10.55 9.95 -4.83
C ASN A 63 9.02 10.02 -4.67
N GLN A 64 8.26 9.18 -5.37
CA GLN A 64 6.83 8.97 -5.11
C GLN A 64 6.67 7.81 -4.09
N PRO A 65 6.57 8.07 -2.78
CA PRO A 65 6.33 7.01 -1.80
C PRO A 65 4.88 6.53 -1.84
N VAL A 66 4.69 5.24 -1.52
CA VAL A 66 3.35 4.66 -1.32
C VAL A 66 3.23 4.12 0.10
N LEU A 67 2.14 4.48 0.75
CA LEU A 67 1.68 3.90 2.00
C LEU A 67 0.57 2.90 1.74
N ILE A 68 0.68 1.71 2.29
CA ILE A 68 -0.40 0.72 2.31
C ILE A 68 -0.95 0.64 3.73
N LEU A 69 -2.18 1.08 3.88
CA LEU A 69 -2.98 0.86 5.07
C LEU A 69 -3.64 -0.50 4.94
N ALA A 70 -3.20 -1.46 5.75
CA ALA A 70 -3.72 -2.82 5.73
C ALA A 70 -4.65 -3.05 6.92
N GLN A 71 -5.86 -3.52 6.65
CA GLN A 71 -6.89 -3.78 7.67
C GLN A 71 -7.44 -5.19 7.50
N SER A 72 -7.66 -5.91 8.59
CA SER A 72 -8.36 -7.21 8.54
C SER A 72 -9.81 -7.00 8.10
N ALA A 73 -10.27 -7.79 7.12
CA ALA A 73 -11.68 -7.89 6.76
C ALA A 73 -12.33 -9.17 7.32
N GLY A 74 -11.60 -9.93 8.13
CA GLY A 74 -12.03 -11.22 8.67
C GLY A 74 -11.47 -12.41 7.89
N GLY A 75 -11.26 -13.54 8.58
CA GLY A 75 -10.67 -14.73 7.97
C GLY A 75 -9.26 -14.48 7.43
N ASN A 76 -9.05 -14.77 6.14
CA ASN A 76 -7.81 -14.50 5.41
C ASN A 76 -7.89 -13.21 4.56
N ASP A 77 -9.00 -12.49 4.63
CA ASP A 77 -9.24 -11.30 3.83
C ASP A 77 -8.61 -10.07 4.47
N VAL A 78 -7.90 -9.30 3.67
CA VAL A 78 -7.27 -8.05 4.05
C VAL A 78 -7.66 -6.96 3.07
N VAL A 79 -8.08 -5.82 3.60
CA VAL A 79 -8.30 -4.62 2.81
C VAL A 79 -7.01 -3.82 2.78
N TRP A 80 -6.56 -3.49 1.58
CA TRP A 80 -5.51 -2.50 1.36
C TRP A 80 -6.14 -1.19 0.91
N THR A 81 -5.69 -0.11 1.53
CA THR A 81 -5.84 1.24 0.99
C THR A 81 -4.45 1.78 0.68
N CYS A 82 -4.15 1.99 -0.60
CA CYS A 82 -2.88 2.53 -1.07
C CYS A 82 -2.98 4.05 -1.17
N VAL A 83 -2.06 4.76 -0.54
CA VAL A 83 -2.03 6.23 -0.48
C VAL A 83 -0.67 6.70 -0.98
N GLY A 84 -0.66 7.66 -1.89
CA GLY A 84 0.56 8.26 -2.43
C GLY A 84 1.07 9.43 -1.60
N GLY A 85 2.19 10.00 -2.05
CA GLY A 85 2.71 11.27 -1.54
C GLY A 85 2.15 12.50 -2.25
N GLY A 86 1.20 12.34 -3.17
CA GLY A 86 0.57 13.47 -3.87
C GLY A 86 -0.52 14.14 -3.02
N THR A 87 -1.11 15.21 -3.53
CA THR A 87 -2.20 15.92 -2.83
C THR A 87 -3.57 15.38 -3.21
N THR A 88 -3.68 14.76 -4.40
CA THR A 88 -4.95 14.32 -4.96
C THR A 88 -4.83 12.92 -5.56
N ALA A 89 -5.78 12.04 -5.23
CA ALA A 89 -5.91 10.74 -5.87
C ALA A 89 -6.42 10.89 -7.31
N HIS A 90 -5.65 10.41 -8.28
CA HIS A 90 -6.09 10.38 -9.68
C HIS A 90 -7.18 9.31 -9.91
N ASN A 91 -7.07 8.15 -9.24
CA ASN A 91 -8.08 7.09 -9.26
C ASN A 91 -8.35 6.53 -7.85
N PRO A 92 -9.23 7.17 -7.05
CA PRO A 92 -9.49 6.76 -5.68
C PRO A 92 -10.15 5.38 -5.56
N ALA A 93 -10.85 4.91 -6.59
CA ALA A 93 -11.45 3.57 -6.60
C ALA A 93 -10.39 2.47 -6.74
N ALA A 94 -9.33 2.71 -7.52
CA ALA A 94 -8.22 1.77 -7.66
C ALA A 94 -7.30 1.73 -6.44
N GLN A 95 -7.34 2.75 -5.58
CA GLN A 95 -6.54 2.84 -4.36
C GLN A 95 -7.06 2.00 -3.19
N ARG A 96 -8.19 1.28 -3.36
CA ARG A 96 -8.71 0.39 -2.34
C ARG A 96 -9.04 -0.97 -2.93
N LEU A 97 -8.54 -2.05 -2.32
CA LEU A 97 -8.91 -3.41 -2.69
C LEU A 97 -9.07 -4.33 -1.49
N THR A 98 -9.83 -5.40 -1.68
CA THR A 98 -9.90 -6.55 -0.76
C THR A 98 -9.12 -7.71 -1.37
N ILE A 99 -8.28 -8.34 -0.55
CA ILE A 99 -7.36 -9.41 -0.93
C ILE A 99 -7.64 -10.61 -0.04
N ASP A 100 -7.92 -11.77 -0.63
CA ASP A 100 -7.72 -13.04 0.06
C ASP A 100 -6.24 -13.43 -0.06
N PHE A 101 -5.48 -13.31 1.04
CA PHE A 101 -4.05 -13.62 1.00
C PHE A 101 -3.76 -15.10 0.79
N SER A 102 -4.65 -15.99 1.23
CA SER A 102 -4.50 -17.42 0.99
C SER A 102 -4.59 -17.72 -0.51
N ALA A 103 -5.58 -17.14 -1.18
CA ALA A 103 -5.71 -17.27 -2.63
C ALA A 103 -4.58 -16.55 -3.39
N ALA A 104 -4.11 -15.39 -2.91
CA ALA A 104 -3.05 -14.62 -3.54
C ALA A 104 -1.66 -15.26 -3.45
N ILE A 105 -1.44 -16.20 -2.52
CA ILE A 105 -0.16 -16.88 -2.33
C ILE A 105 -0.25 -18.35 -2.80
N PHE A 106 -1.28 -19.08 -2.36
CA PHE A 106 -1.41 -20.53 -2.55
C PHE A 106 -2.54 -20.92 -3.50
N GLY A 107 -3.34 -19.97 -3.98
CA GLY A 107 -4.46 -20.24 -4.88
C GLY A 107 -4.03 -20.73 -6.27
N ARG A 108 -5.03 -21.09 -7.08
CA ARG A 108 -4.84 -21.46 -8.50
C ARG A 108 -4.07 -20.38 -9.26
N PRO A 109 -3.19 -20.74 -10.22
CA PRO A 109 -2.32 -19.78 -10.89
C PRO A 109 -3.04 -18.55 -11.46
N GLU A 110 -4.20 -18.74 -12.08
CA GLU A 110 -4.98 -17.67 -12.71
C GLU A 110 -5.53 -16.68 -11.67
N LEU A 111 -6.08 -17.22 -10.57
CA LEU A 111 -6.60 -16.41 -9.47
C LEU A 111 -5.47 -15.65 -8.78
N ARG A 112 -4.34 -16.31 -8.58
CA ARG A 112 -3.14 -15.72 -7.97
C ARG A 112 -2.63 -14.54 -8.80
N SER A 113 -2.44 -14.74 -10.10
CA SER A 113 -2.00 -13.69 -11.02
C SER A 113 -2.99 -12.52 -11.08
N ALA A 114 -4.31 -12.80 -11.09
CA ALA A 114 -5.33 -11.77 -11.04
C ALA A 114 -5.28 -10.94 -9.73
N LEU A 115 -5.08 -11.59 -8.59
CA LEU A 115 -4.94 -10.90 -7.30
C LEU A 115 -3.65 -10.08 -7.21
N GLN A 116 -2.53 -10.62 -7.69
CA GLN A 116 -1.26 -9.88 -7.78
C GLN A 116 -1.39 -8.65 -8.69
N THR A 117 -2.07 -8.78 -9.82
CA THR A 117 -2.35 -7.66 -10.73
C THR A 117 -3.17 -6.57 -10.04
N LYS A 118 -4.17 -6.94 -9.24
CA LYS A 118 -4.97 -5.98 -8.46
C LYS A 118 -4.14 -5.29 -7.37
N MET A 119 -3.25 -6.01 -6.70
CA MET A 119 -2.32 -5.42 -5.72
C MET A 119 -1.41 -4.38 -6.39
N LEU A 120 -0.82 -4.73 -7.54
CA LEU A 120 0.01 -3.81 -8.33
C LEU A 120 -0.79 -2.58 -8.76
N ALA A 121 -2.02 -2.76 -9.25
CA ALA A 121 -2.87 -1.66 -9.68
C ALA A 121 -3.12 -0.64 -8.55
N CYS A 122 -3.33 -1.10 -7.31
CA CYS A 122 -3.48 -0.22 -6.15
C CYS A 122 -2.22 0.56 -5.84
N ILE A 123 -1.06 -0.13 -5.87
CA ILE A 123 0.24 0.49 -5.64
C ILE A 123 0.52 1.56 -6.71
N PHE A 124 0.29 1.26 -7.98
CA PHE A 124 0.49 2.22 -9.07
C PHE A 124 -0.51 3.38 -9.06
N ALA A 125 -1.77 3.13 -8.71
CA ALA A 125 -2.76 4.20 -8.54
C ALA A 125 -2.42 5.17 -7.40
N ALA A 126 -1.69 4.70 -6.38
CA ALA A 126 -1.13 5.55 -5.34
C ALA A 126 0.16 6.25 -5.78
N ALA A 127 0.98 5.61 -6.60
CA ALA A 127 2.19 6.21 -7.17
C ALA A 127 1.86 7.40 -8.08
N ASP A 128 0.80 7.25 -8.87
CA ASP A 128 0.32 8.22 -9.86
C ASP A 128 -0.46 9.40 -9.23
N GLU A 129 -0.43 9.54 -7.90
CA GLU A 129 -1.01 10.72 -7.27
C GLU A 129 -0.26 11.99 -7.72
N GLU A 130 -1.02 12.97 -8.17
CA GLU A 130 -0.48 14.24 -8.66
C GLU A 130 -0.16 15.17 -7.49
N SER A 131 0.95 15.89 -7.60
CA SER A 131 1.24 17.03 -6.72
C SER A 131 0.52 18.25 -7.29
N ALA A 132 -0.30 18.93 -6.50
CA ALA A 132 -0.90 20.20 -6.93
C ALA A 132 0.20 21.18 -7.40
N PRO A 133 -0.03 21.94 -8.48
CA PRO A 133 0.93 22.90 -9.02
C PRO A 133 1.26 24.05 -8.05
#